data_AF-A0A8H6AR03-F1
#
_entry.id   AF-A0A8H6AR03-F1
#
_cell.length_a   1.000
_cell.length_b   1.000
_cell.length_c   1.000
_cell.angle_alpha   90.00
_cell.angle_beta   90.00
_cell.angle_gamma   90.00
#
_symmetry.space_group_name_H-M   'P 1'
#
loop_
_entity.id
_entity.type
_entity.pdbx_description
1 polymer ?
#
loop_
_entity_poly.entity_id
_entity_poly.type
_entity_poly.pdbx_seq_one_letter_code
_entity_poly.pdbx_strand_id
1 'polypeptide(L)'
;MPPRISIISRLSATPLCFRPISSSSTCSFSTTSAANAATFAQRRAHKDPYALAQSRQRKQSNLERQAVLKKERESSLGDPVRGVSTPFLESLDNVGGSTLKLDATTTKGSGEGAKTKNVDNVLLNHFLTPTELQGAIQHSYYLTEPLLAENRDLADIHAEEQAKKQHEEAHANAAAALARIVSLENASSKDKTRANIVRCINTFGRHQTDGVLRPRAPTRDAIEGADLPEKTPRAGPDTGSSEVQIAILTTKIRVLANQLESKRGSKDKVNKRNLRLLVHRRQKLLNYLRKKERGSDRWENLIATLGLTEGTWKGEISL
;
A
#
# COMPACT_ATOMS: atom_id res chain seq x y z
N MET A 1 40.54 18.25 -20.79
CA MET A 1 40.37 17.21 -21.83
C MET A 1 41.05 17.71 -23.10
N PRO A 2 42.00 16.98 -23.69
CA PRO A 2 42.65 17.43 -24.92
C PRO A 2 41.73 17.28 -26.16
N PRO A 3 41.88 18.14 -27.18
CA PRO A 3 41.04 18.16 -28.38
C PRO A 3 41.41 17.09 -29.42
N ARG A 4 40.41 16.64 -30.19
CA ARG A 4 40.54 15.62 -31.25
C ARG A 4 41.21 16.19 -32.49
N ILE A 5 42.28 15.53 -32.93
CA ILE A 5 43.00 15.79 -34.19
C ILE A 5 42.23 15.15 -35.35
N SER A 6 41.95 15.92 -36.41
CA SER A 6 41.38 15.42 -37.67
C SER A 6 42.49 14.86 -38.56
N ILE A 7 42.31 13.63 -39.04
CA ILE A 7 43.25 13.00 -39.97
C ILE A 7 42.75 13.18 -41.41
N ILE A 8 43.70 13.54 -42.26
CA ILE A 8 43.62 13.95 -43.65
C ILE A 8 43.12 12.83 -44.58
N SER A 9 42.23 13.21 -45.50
CA SER A 9 41.80 12.45 -46.68
C SER A 9 42.94 12.19 -47.65
N ARG A 10 43.17 10.92 -48.03
CA ARG A 10 44.02 10.57 -49.18
C ARG A 10 43.19 10.31 -50.42
N LEU A 11 43.64 10.92 -51.52
CA LEU A 11 43.11 10.86 -52.87
C LEU A 11 43.48 9.55 -53.60
N SER A 12 42.57 9.18 -54.51
CA SER A 12 42.76 8.59 -55.83
C SER A 12 43.56 7.29 -56.00
N ALA A 13 42.82 6.23 -56.30
CA ALA A 13 43.21 5.28 -57.35
C ALA A 13 41.93 4.89 -58.12
N THR A 14 41.84 5.32 -59.39
CA THR A 14 41.02 4.67 -60.41
C THR A 14 41.80 3.46 -60.93
N PRO A 15 41.12 2.35 -61.26
CA PRO A 15 40.89 2.12 -62.68
C PRO A 15 39.55 1.43 -63.02
N LEU A 16 39.05 1.78 -64.21
CA LEU A 16 38.31 0.93 -65.15
C LEU A 16 36.97 0.32 -64.67
N CYS A 17 35.89 1.08 -64.93
CA CYS A 17 34.53 0.56 -64.97
C CYS A 17 34.29 -0.25 -66.26
N PHE A 18 34.48 -1.57 -66.23
CA PHE A 18 33.70 -2.45 -67.11
C PHE A 18 32.31 -2.62 -66.47
N ARG A 19 31.29 -2.00 -67.05
CA ARG A 19 29.89 -2.32 -66.74
C ARG A 19 29.58 -3.71 -67.30
N PRO A 20 29.23 -4.73 -66.50
CA PRO A 20 28.39 -5.78 -67.03
C PRO A 20 27.02 -5.14 -67.30
N ILE A 21 26.56 -5.26 -68.55
CA ILE A 21 25.16 -5.01 -68.90
C ILE A 21 24.33 -5.90 -67.98
N SER A 22 23.50 -5.31 -67.14
CA SER A 22 22.45 -6.06 -66.47
C SER A 22 21.54 -6.57 -67.58
N SER A 23 21.66 -7.84 -67.94
CA SER A 23 20.54 -8.54 -68.56
C SER A 23 19.38 -8.36 -67.59
N SER A 24 18.37 -7.60 -67.99
CA SER A 24 17.09 -7.58 -67.33
C SER A 24 16.59 -9.01 -67.34
N SER A 25 16.88 -9.77 -66.29
CA SER A 25 16.13 -10.95 -65.96
C SER A 25 14.73 -10.43 -65.75
N THR A 26 13.88 -10.68 -66.74
CA THR A 26 12.45 -10.60 -66.60
C THR A 26 12.11 -11.61 -65.50
N CYS A 27 12.17 -11.17 -64.24
CA CYS A 27 11.39 -11.77 -63.19
C CYS A 27 9.95 -11.59 -63.65
N SER A 28 9.45 -12.59 -64.36
CA SER A 28 8.04 -12.77 -64.63
C SER A 28 7.40 -12.94 -63.26
N PHE A 29 7.09 -11.83 -62.58
CA PHE A 29 6.08 -11.85 -61.55
C PHE A 29 4.84 -12.36 -62.27
N SER A 30 4.50 -13.62 -62.02
CA SER A 30 3.22 -14.17 -62.39
C SER A 30 2.19 -13.23 -61.76
N THR A 31 1.61 -12.36 -62.58
CA THR A 31 0.36 -11.67 -62.30
C THR A 31 -0.75 -12.72 -62.35
N THR A 32 -0.67 -13.71 -61.45
CA THR A 32 -1.84 -14.48 -61.07
C THR A 32 -2.77 -13.50 -60.39
N SER A 33 -3.76 -13.04 -61.16
CA SER A 33 -4.86 -12.24 -60.63
C SER A 33 -5.40 -12.91 -59.37
N ALA A 34 -5.21 -12.27 -58.22
CA ALA A 34 -5.75 -12.72 -56.94
C ALA A 34 -7.28 -12.70 -56.90
N ALA A 35 -7.95 -12.35 -58.00
CA ALA A 35 -9.39 -12.25 -58.12
C ALA A 35 -10.13 -13.59 -57.85
N ASN A 36 -9.48 -14.74 -58.06
CA ASN A 36 -10.10 -16.06 -57.89
C ASN A 36 -9.50 -16.91 -56.75
N ALA A 37 -8.67 -16.33 -55.89
CA ALA A 37 -8.06 -17.05 -54.78
C ALA A 37 -9.05 -17.20 -53.62
N ALA A 38 -9.96 -18.19 -53.71
CA ALA A 38 -10.80 -18.56 -52.57
C ALA A 38 -9.91 -18.95 -51.39
N THR A 39 -10.14 -18.32 -50.24
CA THR A 39 -9.39 -18.63 -49.00
C THR A 39 -9.62 -20.08 -48.61
N PHE A 40 -8.66 -20.67 -47.90
CA PHE A 40 -8.77 -22.06 -47.44
C PHE A 40 -10.04 -22.31 -46.59
N ALA A 41 -10.49 -21.27 -45.88
CA ALA A 41 -11.75 -21.27 -45.12
C ALA A 41 -12.98 -21.30 -46.04
N GLN A 42 -13.01 -20.50 -47.12
CA GLN A 42 -14.10 -20.50 -48.12
C GLN A 42 -14.19 -21.85 -48.86
N ARG A 43 -13.05 -22.45 -49.24
CA ARG A 43 -13.04 -23.78 -49.88
C ARG A 43 -13.52 -24.90 -48.96
N ARG A 44 -13.27 -24.80 -47.64
CA ARG A 44 -13.74 -25.78 -46.66
C ARG A 44 -15.20 -25.58 -46.27
N ALA A 45 -15.74 -24.37 -46.37
CA ALA A 45 -17.09 -24.02 -45.92
C ALA A 45 -18.22 -24.89 -46.52
N HIS A 46 -18.04 -25.37 -47.75
CA HIS A 46 -19.05 -26.15 -48.48
C HIS A 46 -18.77 -27.67 -48.51
N LYS A 47 -17.62 -28.13 -47.97
CA LYS A 47 -17.17 -29.52 -48.14
C LYS A 47 -17.89 -30.50 -47.20
N ASP A 48 -18.23 -30.04 -45.99
CA ASP A 48 -19.07 -30.76 -45.02
C ASP A 48 -19.74 -29.76 -44.07
N PRO A 49 -21.00 -29.38 -44.31
CA PRO A 49 -21.70 -28.40 -43.48
C PRO A 49 -21.95 -28.91 -42.05
N TYR A 50 -22.12 -30.22 -41.86
CA TYR A 50 -22.46 -30.81 -40.56
C TYR A 50 -21.23 -30.89 -39.63
N ALA A 51 -20.10 -31.39 -40.12
CA ALA A 51 -18.87 -31.42 -39.32
C ALA A 51 -18.38 -30.00 -38.97
N LEU A 52 -18.58 -29.03 -39.86
CA LEU A 52 -18.33 -27.62 -39.58
C LEU A 52 -19.24 -27.07 -38.49
N ALA A 53 -20.54 -27.39 -38.51
CA ALA A 53 -21.48 -26.99 -37.47
C ALA A 53 -21.09 -27.58 -36.09
N GLN A 54 -20.75 -28.87 -36.03
CA GLN A 54 -20.28 -29.54 -34.82
C GLN A 54 -18.99 -28.92 -34.27
N SER A 55 -18.02 -28.61 -35.14
CA SER A 55 -16.78 -27.93 -34.75
C SER A 55 -17.04 -26.52 -34.23
N ARG A 56 -17.95 -25.77 -34.87
CA ARG A 56 -18.41 -24.45 -34.42
C ARG A 56 -19.07 -24.53 -33.05
N GLN A 57 -19.92 -25.52 -32.80
CA GLN A 57 -20.58 -25.72 -31.50
C GLN A 57 -19.55 -25.99 -30.38
N ARG A 58 -18.56 -26.87 -30.62
CA ARG A 58 -17.48 -27.13 -29.65
C ARG A 58 -16.65 -25.87 -29.37
N LYS A 59 -16.31 -25.11 -30.41
CA LYS A 59 -15.59 -23.84 -30.28
C LYS A 59 -16.43 -22.82 -29.50
N GLN A 60 -17.72 -22.71 -29.81
CA GLN A 60 -18.65 -21.81 -29.16
C GLN A 60 -18.76 -22.13 -27.66
N SER A 61 -18.94 -23.40 -27.29
CA SER A 61 -18.95 -23.83 -25.89
C SER A 61 -17.64 -23.47 -25.15
N ASN A 62 -16.49 -23.65 -25.80
CA ASN A 62 -15.20 -23.23 -25.22
C ASN A 62 -15.13 -21.71 -25.04
N LEU A 63 -15.54 -20.94 -26.05
CA LEU A 63 -15.57 -19.47 -25.99
C LEU A 63 -16.52 -18.96 -24.90
N GLU A 64 -17.69 -19.56 -24.76
CA GLU A 64 -18.65 -19.26 -23.70
C GLU A 64 -18.03 -19.52 -22.31
N ARG A 65 -17.38 -20.68 -22.13
CA ARG A 65 -16.64 -20.99 -20.89
C ARG A 65 -15.51 -20.01 -20.62
N GLN A 66 -14.73 -19.64 -21.65
CA GLN A 66 -13.69 -18.64 -21.52
C GLN A 66 -14.26 -17.27 -21.13
N ALA A 67 -15.40 -16.89 -21.70
CA ALA A 67 -16.07 -15.64 -21.37
C ALA A 67 -16.53 -15.60 -19.91
N VAL A 68 -17.08 -16.71 -19.39
CA VAL A 68 -17.45 -16.84 -17.96
C VAL A 68 -16.21 -16.68 -17.08
N LEU A 69 -15.14 -17.45 -17.33
CA LEU A 69 -13.89 -17.35 -16.58
C LEU A 69 -13.25 -15.96 -16.67
N LYS A 70 -13.39 -15.28 -17.82
CA LYS A 70 -12.88 -13.93 -18.00
C LYS A 70 -13.64 -12.94 -17.10
N LYS A 71 -14.98 -13.04 -17.06
CA LYS A 71 -15.81 -12.22 -16.16
C LYS A 71 -15.47 -12.45 -14.69
N GLU A 72 -15.28 -13.70 -14.28
CA GLU A 72 -14.84 -14.05 -12.92
C GLU A 72 -13.48 -13.41 -12.60
N ARG A 73 -12.49 -13.54 -13.49
CA ARG A 73 -11.16 -12.92 -13.29
C ARG A 73 -11.23 -11.40 -13.26
N GLU A 74 -12.00 -10.77 -14.15
CA GLU A 74 -12.20 -9.32 -14.18
C GLU A 74 -12.81 -8.82 -12.87
N SER A 75 -13.79 -9.55 -12.31
CA SER A 75 -14.36 -9.22 -11.00
C SER A 75 -13.34 -9.31 -9.85
N SER A 76 -12.44 -10.31 -9.90
CA SER A 76 -11.38 -10.49 -8.89
C SER A 76 -10.22 -9.49 -9.02
N LEU A 77 -10.07 -8.84 -10.18
CA LEU A 77 -8.95 -7.96 -10.47
C LEU A 77 -8.98 -6.68 -9.61
N GLY A 78 -10.18 -6.21 -9.24
CA GLY A 78 -10.40 -5.03 -8.40
C GLY A 78 -9.99 -3.71 -9.05
N ASP A 79 -10.09 -2.62 -8.28
CA ASP A 79 -9.63 -1.29 -8.71
C ASP A 79 -8.08 -1.20 -8.61
N PRO A 80 -7.35 -0.80 -9.67
CA PRO A 80 -5.88 -0.65 -9.61
C PRO A 80 -5.39 0.40 -8.59
N VAL A 81 -6.23 1.38 -8.21
CA VAL A 81 -5.87 2.41 -7.22
C VAL A 81 -6.26 1.97 -5.81
N ARG A 82 -7.53 1.65 -5.58
CA ARG A 82 -8.07 1.38 -4.24
C ARG A 82 -7.99 -0.09 -3.83
N GLY A 83 -7.95 -1.03 -4.77
CA GLY A 83 -8.07 -2.45 -4.48
C GLY A 83 -9.47 -2.79 -3.95
N VAL A 84 -9.53 -3.65 -2.94
CA VAL A 84 -10.75 -4.04 -2.21
C VAL A 84 -10.73 -3.40 -0.82
N SER A 85 -11.87 -2.87 -0.36
CA SER A 85 -11.97 -2.29 0.98
C SER A 85 -11.80 -3.36 2.05
N THR A 86 -11.02 -3.06 3.08
CA THR A 86 -10.80 -3.93 4.24
C THR A 86 -11.08 -3.16 5.53
N PRO A 87 -11.37 -3.86 6.65
CA PRO A 87 -11.58 -3.21 7.94
C PRO A 87 -10.38 -2.35 8.39
N PHE A 88 -9.17 -2.79 8.05
CA PHE A 88 -7.97 -2.01 8.31
C PHE A 88 -7.97 -0.69 7.53
N LEU A 89 -8.27 -0.73 6.23
CA LEU A 89 -8.31 0.48 5.40
C LEU A 89 -9.42 1.44 5.82
N GLU A 90 -10.60 0.93 6.20
CA GLU A 90 -11.70 1.76 6.71
C GLU A 90 -11.34 2.44 8.02
N SER A 91 -10.59 1.76 8.88
CA SER A 91 -10.08 2.34 10.12
C SER A 91 -9.07 3.48 9.91
N LEU A 92 -8.50 3.65 8.70
CA LEU A 92 -7.60 4.76 8.40
C LEU A 92 -8.33 6.07 8.18
N ASP A 93 -9.62 6.03 7.82
CA ASP A 93 -10.42 7.24 7.65
C ASP A 93 -10.95 7.73 9.02
N ASN A 94 -11.17 6.80 9.95
CA ASN A 94 -11.72 7.04 11.29
C ASN A 94 -10.65 7.16 12.41
N VAL A 95 -9.46 7.70 12.11
CA VAL A 95 -8.31 7.72 13.04
C VAL A 95 -8.65 8.34 14.41
N GLY A 96 -9.56 9.32 14.45
CA GLY A 96 -9.98 9.97 15.68
C GLY A 96 -11.17 9.32 16.38
N GLY A 97 -12.02 8.57 15.67
CA GLY A 97 -13.33 8.14 16.18
C GLY A 97 -13.36 6.76 16.84
N SER A 98 -12.19 6.13 17.06
CA SER A 98 -12.08 4.82 17.72
C SER A 98 -11.52 4.88 19.13
N THR A 99 -11.48 6.07 19.73
CA THR A 99 -11.35 6.19 21.18
C THR A 99 -12.76 6.14 21.77
N LEU A 100 -13.16 4.94 22.18
CA LEU A 100 -14.09 4.74 23.29
C LEU A 100 -15.57 5.09 23.02
N LYS A 101 -16.29 4.18 22.35
CA LYS A 101 -17.57 3.75 22.97
C LYS A 101 -17.19 2.91 24.20
N LEU A 102 -16.85 3.58 25.30
CA LEU A 102 -16.98 2.98 26.62
C LEU A 102 -18.48 2.94 26.91
N ASP A 103 -19.05 1.74 26.82
CA ASP A 103 -20.26 1.29 27.51
C ASP A 103 -21.49 2.21 27.50
N ALA A 104 -22.26 2.07 26.43
CA ALA A 104 -23.72 2.20 26.51
C ALA A 104 -24.39 1.16 25.59
N THR A 105 -24.17 -0.13 25.86
CA THR A 105 -25.12 -1.22 25.57
C THR A 105 -24.68 -2.49 26.31
N THR A 106 -25.15 -2.67 27.53
CA THR A 106 -25.37 -4.00 28.09
C THR A 106 -26.59 -4.62 27.40
N THR A 107 -26.36 -5.29 26.27
CA THR A 107 -27.32 -6.28 25.77
C THR A 107 -26.59 -7.57 25.41
N LYS A 108 -27.00 -8.62 26.11
CA LYS A 108 -26.54 -10.00 26.04
C LYS A 108 -26.58 -10.55 24.60
N GLY A 109 -25.58 -11.33 24.20
CA GLY A 109 -25.71 -12.26 23.07
C GLY A 109 -24.40 -12.68 22.39
N SER A 110 -23.91 -13.87 22.74
CA SER A 110 -23.16 -14.81 21.90
C SER A 110 -21.97 -14.33 21.05
N GLY A 111 -20.75 -14.65 21.53
CA GLY A 111 -19.79 -15.45 20.76
C GLY A 111 -19.10 -14.80 19.56
N GLU A 112 -18.11 -13.96 19.81
CA GLU A 112 -16.78 -14.00 19.19
C GLU A 112 -15.89 -12.99 19.93
N GLY A 113 -14.75 -13.46 20.46
CA GLY A 113 -13.88 -12.66 21.33
C GLY A 113 -13.34 -11.43 20.60
N ALA A 114 -13.92 -10.26 20.89
CA ALA A 114 -13.33 -8.98 20.54
C ALA A 114 -12.02 -8.84 21.33
N LYS A 115 -10.90 -9.20 20.68
CA LYS A 115 -9.55 -9.00 21.21
C LYS A 115 -9.42 -7.56 21.68
N THR A 116 -9.20 -7.38 22.98
CA THR A 116 -8.86 -6.11 23.61
C THR A 116 -7.69 -5.48 22.85
N LYS A 117 -7.95 -4.38 22.15
CA LYS A 117 -6.89 -3.58 21.54
C LYS A 117 -6.06 -3.00 22.70
N ASN A 118 -4.79 -3.40 22.81
CA ASN A 118 -3.84 -2.81 23.76
C ASN A 118 -3.99 -1.28 23.79
N VAL A 119 -4.09 -0.70 24.97
CA VAL A 119 -4.23 0.75 25.22
C VAL A 119 -3.12 1.54 24.49
N ASP A 120 -1.94 0.95 24.33
CA ASP A 120 -0.76 1.52 23.66
C ASP A 120 -0.90 1.68 22.14
N ASN A 121 -1.91 1.08 21.51
CA ASN A 121 -2.14 1.23 20.06
C ASN A 121 -3.00 2.46 19.71
N VAL A 122 -3.53 3.15 20.71
CA VAL A 122 -4.25 4.40 20.52
C VAL A 122 -3.21 5.51 20.39
N LEU A 123 -3.18 6.15 19.22
CA LEU A 123 -2.30 7.29 18.99
C LEU A 123 -3.06 8.57 19.27
N LEU A 124 -2.36 9.54 19.84
CA LEU A 124 -2.86 10.88 20.01
C LEU A 124 -2.18 11.82 19.01
N ASN A 125 -2.63 13.07 18.99
CA ASN A 125 -1.98 14.12 18.22
C ASN A 125 -0.58 14.40 18.78
N HIS A 126 0.27 15.06 17.97
CA HIS A 126 1.62 15.47 18.36
C HIS A 126 2.56 14.34 18.78
N PHE A 127 2.36 13.12 18.24
CA PHE A 127 3.17 11.92 18.54
C PHE A 127 3.05 11.40 19.97
N LEU A 128 2.05 11.84 20.73
CA LEU A 128 1.86 11.38 22.09
C LEU A 128 1.17 10.02 22.14
N THR A 129 1.53 9.23 23.14
CA THR A 129 0.76 8.06 23.57
C THR A 129 -0.10 8.41 24.80
N PRO A 130 -1.22 7.71 25.03
CA PRO A 130 -2.05 7.95 26.22
C PRO A 130 -1.28 7.77 27.53
N THR A 131 -0.35 6.82 27.58
CA THR A 131 0.48 6.54 28.75
C THR A 131 1.48 7.65 29.01
N GLU A 132 2.14 8.18 27.98
CA GLU A 132 3.01 9.36 28.08
C GLU A 132 2.24 10.60 28.56
N LEU A 133 1.03 10.83 28.00
CA LEU A 133 0.19 11.95 28.40
C LEU A 133 -0.23 11.82 29.87
N GLN A 134 -0.69 10.64 30.28
CA GLN A 134 -1.08 10.38 31.67
C GLN A 134 0.11 10.55 32.63
N GLY A 135 1.28 10.02 32.28
CA GLY A 135 2.50 10.18 33.06
C GLY A 135 2.92 11.65 33.20
N ALA A 136 2.82 12.43 32.12
CA ALA A 136 3.10 13.86 32.15
C ALA A 136 2.09 14.63 33.03
N ILE A 137 0.80 14.30 32.96
CA ILE A 137 -0.25 14.89 33.79
C ILE A 137 -0.01 14.58 35.27
N GLN A 138 0.32 13.33 35.61
CA GLN A 138 0.63 12.91 36.98
C GLN A 138 1.89 13.61 37.51
N HIS A 139 2.95 13.69 36.70
CA HIS A 139 4.17 14.39 37.08
C HIS A 139 3.91 15.88 37.32
N SER A 140 3.11 16.53 36.47
CA SER A 140 2.72 17.93 36.66
C SER A 140 1.87 18.13 37.92
N TYR A 141 0.97 17.19 38.23
CA TYR A 141 0.17 17.23 39.46
C TYR A 141 1.07 17.21 40.70
N TYR A 142 2.00 16.25 40.76
CA TYR A 142 2.94 16.11 41.86
C TYR A 142 3.80 17.37 42.08
N LEU A 143 4.31 17.98 41.00
CA LEU A 143 5.14 19.19 41.11
C LEU A 143 4.36 20.44 41.55
N THR A 144 3.04 20.46 41.34
CA THR A 144 2.19 21.63 41.63
C THR A 144 1.37 21.46 42.90
N GLU A 145 1.46 20.30 43.55
CA GLU A 145 0.72 20.00 44.77
C GLU A 145 1.04 21.04 45.85
N PRO A 146 0.00 21.65 46.48
CA PRO A 146 0.22 22.65 47.50
C PRO A 146 0.93 22.03 48.72
N LEU A 147 2.12 22.56 49.02
CA LEU A 147 2.91 22.10 50.15
C LEU A 147 2.19 22.42 51.46
N LEU A 148 2.23 21.45 52.38
CA LEU A 148 1.72 21.64 53.72
C LEU A 148 2.73 22.44 54.56
N ALA A 149 2.24 23.25 55.49
CA ALA A 149 3.12 23.98 56.40
C ALA A 149 3.91 23.00 57.30
N GLU A 150 5.20 23.29 57.52
CA GLU A 150 6.06 22.50 58.41
C GLU A 150 5.57 22.60 59.87
N ASN A 151 5.19 23.81 60.30
CA ASN A 151 4.67 24.10 61.64
C ASN A 151 3.15 23.98 61.65
N ARG A 152 2.63 22.90 62.25
CA ARG A 152 1.19 22.62 62.29
C ARG A 152 0.40 23.56 63.20
N ASP A 153 1.02 24.07 64.25
CA ASP A 153 0.36 24.94 65.23
C ASP A 153 -0.01 26.31 64.66
N LEU A 154 0.65 26.74 63.58
CA LEU A 154 0.39 28.01 62.89
C LEU A 154 -0.37 27.82 61.57
N ALA A 155 -0.66 26.58 61.17
CA ALA A 155 -1.29 26.27 59.89
C ALA A 155 -2.81 26.47 59.98
N ASP A 156 -3.36 27.25 59.04
CA ASP A 156 -4.81 27.34 58.87
C ASP A 156 -5.32 26.16 58.04
N ILE A 157 -6.01 25.23 58.71
CA ILE A 157 -6.58 24.01 58.09
C ILE A 157 -7.54 24.38 56.97
N HIS A 158 -8.36 25.42 57.14
CA HIS A 158 -9.35 25.80 56.13
C HIS A 158 -8.68 26.35 54.87
N ALA A 159 -7.61 27.13 55.02
CA ALA A 159 -6.84 27.62 53.88
C ALA A 159 -6.13 26.49 53.14
N GLU A 160 -5.55 25.52 53.84
CA GLU A 160 -4.94 24.33 53.22
C GLU A 160 -5.97 23.48 52.46
N GLU A 161 -7.15 23.25 53.04
CA GLU A 161 -8.24 22.54 52.37
C GLU A 161 -8.75 23.27 51.14
N GLN A 162 -8.89 24.60 51.19
CA GLN A 162 -9.29 25.40 50.04
C GLN A 162 -8.23 25.35 48.92
N ALA A 163 -6.95 25.46 49.26
CA ALA A 163 -5.86 25.36 48.29
C ALA A 163 -5.82 23.99 47.61
N LYS A 164 -6.02 22.90 48.37
CA LYS A 164 -6.15 21.54 47.82
C LYS A 164 -7.32 21.41 46.85
N LYS A 165 -8.51 21.88 47.24
CA LYS A 165 -9.69 21.86 46.37
C LYS A 165 -9.47 22.64 45.08
N GLN A 166 -8.91 23.85 45.18
CA GLN A 166 -8.59 24.66 43.99
C GLN A 166 -7.57 23.96 43.08
N HIS A 167 -6.55 23.31 43.66
CA HIS A 167 -5.56 22.54 42.91
C HIS A 167 -6.20 21.34 42.19
N GLU A 168 -7.07 20.57 42.86
CA GLU A 168 -7.80 19.45 42.27
C GLU A 168 -8.71 19.90 41.11
N GLU A 169 -9.47 20.98 41.31
CA GLU A 169 -10.34 21.55 40.28
C GLU A 169 -9.54 22.05 39.06
N ALA A 170 -8.45 22.78 39.31
CA ALA A 170 -7.55 23.27 38.27
C ALA A 170 -6.90 22.11 37.50
N HIS A 171 -6.47 21.07 38.22
CA HIS A 171 -5.91 19.86 37.63
C HIS A 171 -6.93 19.14 36.74
N ALA A 172 -8.16 18.93 37.22
CA ALA A 172 -9.22 18.27 36.47
C ALA A 172 -9.56 19.06 35.19
N ASN A 173 -9.64 20.39 35.28
CA ASN A 173 -9.88 21.25 34.13
C ASN A 173 -8.71 21.19 33.11
N ALA A 174 -7.48 21.26 33.59
CA ALA A 174 -6.29 21.14 32.76
C ALA A 174 -6.22 19.78 32.05
N ALA A 175 -6.48 18.68 32.76
CA ALA A 175 -6.52 17.34 32.18
C ALA A 175 -7.58 17.22 31.08
N ALA A 176 -8.79 17.74 31.33
CA ALA A 176 -9.86 17.77 30.34
C ALA A 176 -9.52 18.65 29.11
N ALA A 177 -8.87 19.79 29.31
CA ALA A 177 -8.41 20.67 28.22
C ALA A 177 -7.32 19.99 27.37
N LEU A 178 -6.31 19.39 28.02
CA LEU A 178 -5.23 18.67 27.34
C LEU A 178 -5.75 17.49 26.52
N ALA A 179 -6.70 16.72 27.07
CA ALA A 179 -7.33 15.62 26.33
C ALA A 179 -7.98 16.10 25.02
N ARG A 180 -8.64 17.26 25.02
CA ARG A 180 -9.24 17.86 23.81
C ARG A 180 -8.19 18.34 22.82
N ILE A 181 -7.15 19.03 23.29
CA ILE A 181 -6.06 19.56 22.45
C ILE A 181 -5.35 18.43 21.72
N VAL A 182 -5.10 17.34 22.45
CA VAL A 182 -4.31 16.20 21.99
C VAL A 182 -5.18 15.18 21.22
N SER A 183 -6.49 15.34 21.19
CA SER A 183 -7.40 14.47 20.42
C SER A 183 -7.11 14.50 18.91
N LEU A 184 -7.09 13.33 18.26
CA LEU A 184 -6.92 13.22 16.80
C LEU A 184 -8.19 13.59 16.02
N GLU A 185 -9.36 13.62 16.66
CA GLU A 185 -10.62 14.02 16.02
C GLU A 185 -10.53 15.45 15.47
N ASN A 186 -10.05 16.35 16.32
CA ASN A 186 -9.84 17.77 16.04
C ASN A 186 -8.57 18.05 15.22
N ALA A 187 -7.77 17.02 14.92
CA ALA A 187 -6.49 17.19 14.26
C ALA A 187 -6.61 17.40 12.75
N SER A 188 -5.56 17.99 12.17
CA SER A 188 -5.44 18.21 10.74
C SER A 188 -5.34 16.89 9.96
N SER A 189 -5.64 16.92 8.66
CA SER A 189 -5.46 15.74 7.79
C SER A 189 -4.01 15.25 7.75
N LYS A 190 -3.04 16.17 7.91
CA LYS A 190 -1.61 15.87 7.98
C LYS A 190 -1.30 15.02 9.22
N ASP A 191 -1.86 15.39 10.37
CA ASP A 191 -1.62 14.68 11.63
C ASP A 191 -2.35 13.33 11.67
N LYS A 192 -3.56 13.25 11.10
CA LYS A 192 -4.24 11.96 10.87
C LYS A 192 -3.42 11.03 9.99
N THR A 193 -2.83 11.56 8.91
CA THR A 193 -1.95 10.78 8.01
C THR A 193 -0.69 10.33 8.73
N ARG A 194 -0.10 11.19 9.57
CA ARG A 194 1.07 10.87 10.41
C ARG A 194 0.76 9.74 11.39
N ALA A 195 -0.35 9.81 12.12
CA ALA A 195 -0.78 8.74 13.02
C ALA A 195 -0.99 7.43 12.25
N ASN A 196 -1.61 7.48 11.06
CA ASN A 196 -1.74 6.31 10.20
C ASN A 196 -0.40 5.71 9.75
N ILE A 197 0.63 6.53 9.52
CA ILE A 197 1.98 6.03 9.20
C ILE A 197 2.55 5.23 10.37
N VAL A 198 2.41 5.73 11.60
CA VAL A 198 2.84 5.00 12.82
C VAL A 198 2.06 3.70 12.96
N ARG A 199 0.75 3.71 12.73
CA ARG A 199 -0.06 2.48 12.70
C ARG A 199 0.47 1.47 11.69
N CYS A 200 0.80 1.91 10.47
CA CYS A 200 1.39 1.03 9.46
C CYS A 200 2.75 0.45 9.87
N ILE A 201 3.60 1.25 10.53
CA ILE A 201 4.90 0.79 11.03
C ILE A 201 4.69 -0.28 12.10
N ASN A 202 3.76 -0.07 13.03
CA ASN A 202 3.44 -1.05 14.05
C ASN A 202 2.89 -2.32 13.38
N THR A 203 1.81 -2.22 12.59
CA THR A 203 1.16 -3.42 12.03
C THR A 203 2.00 -4.22 11.07
N PHE A 204 2.81 -3.58 10.21
CA PHE A 204 3.57 -4.28 9.15
C PHE A 204 5.08 -4.32 9.41
N GLY A 205 5.56 -3.69 10.47
CA GLY A 205 6.97 -3.68 10.81
C GLY A 205 7.51 -5.09 11.05
N ARG A 206 8.68 -5.40 10.50
CA ARG A 206 9.32 -6.71 10.70
C ARG A 206 9.69 -6.96 12.16
N HIS A 207 9.86 -5.90 12.94
CA HIS A 207 10.06 -6.00 14.39
C HIS A 207 8.86 -6.60 15.14
N GLN A 208 7.62 -6.47 14.62
CA GLN A 208 6.43 -7.10 15.20
C GLN A 208 6.07 -8.41 14.49
N THR A 209 6.13 -8.41 13.16
CA THR A 209 5.65 -9.55 12.35
C THR A 209 6.58 -10.77 12.37
N ASP A 210 7.89 -10.59 12.57
CA ASP A 210 8.83 -11.71 12.62
C ASP A 210 8.52 -12.71 13.77
N GLY A 211 7.92 -12.24 14.87
CA GLY A 211 7.55 -13.08 16.01
C GLY A 211 6.15 -13.70 15.91
N VAL A 212 5.29 -13.17 15.03
CA VAL A 212 3.88 -13.59 14.92
C VAL A 212 3.64 -14.47 13.70
N LEU A 213 4.25 -14.12 12.57
CA LEU A 213 4.04 -14.80 11.29
C LEU A 213 5.07 -15.91 11.09
N ARG A 214 4.68 -16.97 10.38
CA ARG A 214 5.62 -18.04 10.05
C ARG A 214 6.73 -17.49 9.16
N PRO A 215 8.00 -17.84 9.42
CA PRO A 215 9.10 -17.41 8.58
C PRO A 215 9.00 -18.04 7.19
N ARG A 216 9.61 -17.39 6.22
CA ARG A 216 9.74 -17.93 4.87
C ARG A 216 10.49 -19.26 4.92
N ALA A 217 10.04 -20.23 4.12
CA ALA A 217 10.70 -21.53 4.00
C ALA A 217 12.21 -21.38 3.72
N PRO A 218 13.06 -22.17 4.38
CA PRO A 218 14.51 -22.09 4.22
C PRO A 218 14.93 -22.35 2.77
N THR A 219 16.05 -21.76 2.36
CA THR A 219 16.70 -22.11 1.10
C THR A 219 17.31 -23.50 1.19
N ARG A 220 17.57 -24.12 0.04
CA ARG A 220 18.22 -25.45 -0.02
C ARG A 220 19.50 -25.50 0.82
N ASP A 221 20.35 -24.48 0.70
CA ASP A 221 21.61 -24.39 1.45
C ASP A 221 21.41 -24.39 2.97
N ALA A 222 20.31 -23.79 3.45
CA ALA A 222 19.94 -23.79 4.86
C ALA A 222 19.41 -25.16 5.34
N ILE A 223 18.82 -25.95 4.43
CA ILE A 223 18.38 -27.33 4.70
C ILE A 223 19.58 -28.28 4.73
N GLU A 224 20.57 -28.05 3.85
CA GLU A 224 21.81 -28.85 3.77
C GLU A 224 22.79 -28.56 4.92
N GLY A 225 22.42 -27.72 5.88
CA GLY A 225 23.19 -27.47 7.10
C GLY A 225 24.39 -26.55 6.91
N ALA A 226 24.39 -25.69 5.88
CA ALA A 226 25.42 -24.67 5.76
C ALA A 226 25.38 -23.72 6.97
N ASP A 227 26.54 -23.46 7.58
CA ASP A 227 26.69 -22.49 8.67
C ASP A 227 26.32 -21.09 8.18
N LEU A 228 25.06 -20.71 8.41
CA LEU A 228 24.59 -19.36 8.14
C LEU A 228 25.07 -18.45 9.27
N PRO A 229 25.69 -17.31 8.96
CA PRO A 229 26.11 -16.37 9.99
C PRO A 229 24.88 -15.90 10.78
N GLU A 230 25.02 -15.84 12.11
CA GLU A 230 23.99 -15.31 12.99
C GLU A 230 23.71 -13.85 12.59
N LYS A 231 22.42 -13.52 12.47
CA LYS A 231 22.01 -12.17 12.06
C LYS A 231 22.12 -11.24 13.25
N THR A 232 22.75 -10.08 13.04
CA THR A 232 22.77 -9.02 14.06
C THR A 232 21.35 -8.58 14.41
N PRO A 233 21.04 -8.38 15.70
CA PRO A 233 19.74 -7.88 16.11
C PRO A 233 19.52 -6.46 15.56
N ARG A 234 18.26 -6.10 15.37
CA ARG A 234 17.91 -4.75 14.88
C ARG A 234 18.14 -3.73 15.99
N ALA A 235 18.73 -2.60 15.64
CA ALA A 235 18.94 -1.49 16.59
C ALA A 235 17.63 -0.73 16.94
N GLY A 236 16.58 -0.84 16.12
CA GLY A 236 15.36 -0.07 16.32
C GLY A 236 14.18 -0.56 15.48
N PRO A 237 13.06 0.21 15.48
CA PRO A 237 11.86 -0.17 14.76
C PRO A 237 12.08 -0.17 13.25
N ASP A 238 11.54 -1.20 12.60
CA ASP A 238 11.61 -1.33 11.14
C ASP A 238 10.64 -0.37 10.45
N THR A 239 11.20 0.63 9.77
CA THR A 239 10.46 1.65 9.02
C THR A 239 10.69 1.56 7.50
N GLY A 240 11.67 0.76 7.08
CA GLY A 240 12.18 0.74 5.71
C GLY A 240 11.79 -0.51 4.92
N SER A 241 11.17 -1.50 5.54
CA SER A 241 10.74 -2.71 4.84
C SER A 241 9.72 -2.41 3.74
N SER A 242 9.72 -3.25 2.70
CA SER A 242 8.84 -3.04 1.53
C SER A 242 7.37 -3.10 1.95
N GLU A 243 7.05 -3.92 2.97
CA GLU A 243 5.73 -4.05 3.57
C GLU A 243 5.24 -2.72 4.15
N VAL A 244 6.05 -2.12 5.03
CA VAL A 244 5.77 -0.82 5.64
C VAL A 244 5.67 0.28 4.59
N GLN A 245 6.59 0.29 3.61
CA GLN A 245 6.55 1.26 2.52
C GLN A 245 5.27 1.16 1.69
N ILE A 246 4.82 -0.06 1.35
CA ILE A 246 3.58 -0.30 0.60
C ILE A 246 2.36 0.15 1.41
N ALA A 247 2.33 -0.14 2.71
CA ALA A 247 1.26 0.29 3.60
C ALA A 247 1.17 1.84 3.66
N ILE A 248 2.30 2.52 3.86
CA ILE A 248 2.38 3.99 3.86
C ILE A 248 1.98 4.59 2.50
N LEU A 249 2.38 3.97 1.38
CA LEU A 249 1.93 4.43 0.07
C LEU A 249 0.43 4.26 -0.09
N THR A 250 -0.14 3.17 0.41
CA THR A 250 -1.58 2.91 0.35
C THR A 250 -2.37 3.95 1.15
N THR A 251 -1.89 4.34 2.35
CA THR A 251 -2.53 5.41 3.12
C THR A 251 -2.48 6.76 2.38
N LYS A 252 -1.32 7.11 1.81
CA LYS A 252 -1.16 8.34 1.01
C LYS A 252 -2.02 8.35 -0.26
N ILE A 253 -2.07 7.23 -0.99
CA ILE A 253 -2.90 7.05 -2.18
C ILE A 253 -4.37 7.25 -1.81
N ARG A 254 -4.84 6.65 -0.71
CA ARG A 254 -6.23 6.78 -0.25
C ARG A 254 -6.59 8.24 0.07
N VAL A 255 -5.76 8.93 0.85
CA VAL A 255 -5.96 10.35 1.20
C VAL A 255 -6.01 11.22 -0.06
N LEU A 256 -5.07 11.03 -0.98
CA LEU A 256 -4.98 11.81 -2.21
C LEU A 256 -6.15 11.51 -3.16
N ALA A 257 -6.53 10.24 -3.31
CA ALA A 257 -7.67 9.82 -4.13
C ALA A 257 -8.98 10.43 -3.61
N ASN A 258 -9.24 10.35 -2.30
CA ASN A 258 -10.40 10.98 -1.68
C ASN A 258 -10.44 12.50 -1.93
N GLN A 259 -9.28 13.17 -1.90
CA GLN A 259 -9.21 14.61 -2.16
C GLN A 259 -9.47 14.96 -3.62
N LEU A 260 -9.04 14.13 -4.58
CA LEU A 260 -9.30 14.33 -6.01
C LEU A 260 -10.75 14.06 -6.40
N GLU A 261 -11.43 13.16 -5.71
CA GLU A 261 -12.86 12.88 -5.89
C GLU A 261 -13.75 14.02 -5.36
N SER A 262 -13.23 14.84 -4.45
CA SER A 262 -13.95 16.03 -3.99
C SER A 262 -14.25 16.98 -5.16
N LYS A 263 -15.39 17.70 -5.09
CA LYS A 263 -15.80 18.65 -6.13
C LYS A 263 -14.72 19.67 -6.49
N ARG A 264 -13.89 20.06 -5.51
CA ARG A 264 -12.76 20.99 -5.69
C ARG A 264 -11.55 20.32 -6.32
N GLY A 265 -11.29 19.05 -6.02
CA GLY A 265 -10.11 18.30 -6.47
C GLY A 265 -10.17 17.80 -7.92
N SER A 266 -11.35 17.69 -8.53
CA SER A 266 -11.49 17.14 -9.89
C SER A 266 -10.67 17.90 -10.96
N LYS A 267 -10.45 19.21 -10.77
CA LYS A 267 -9.66 20.07 -11.68
C LYS A 267 -8.15 20.03 -11.42
N ASP A 268 -7.70 19.39 -10.34
CA ASP A 268 -6.30 19.37 -9.93
C ASP A 268 -5.49 18.35 -10.76
N LYS A 269 -4.83 18.84 -11.82
CA LYS A 269 -4.03 18.01 -12.73
C LYS A 269 -2.68 17.59 -12.13
N VAL A 270 -2.11 18.41 -11.25
CA VAL A 270 -0.80 18.14 -10.63
C VAL A 270 -0.94 16.97 -9.66
N ASN A 271 -1.98 16.98 -8.83
CA ASN A 271 -2.19 15.90 -7.89
C ASN A 271 -2.64 14.60 -8.56
N LYS A 272 -3.34 14.63 -9.71
CA LYS A 272 -3.56 13.42 -10.54
C LYS A 272 -2.25 12.77 -10.99
N ARG A 273 -1.26 13.57 -11.41
CA ARG A 273 0.09 13.07 -11.72
C ARG A 273 0.76 12.48 -10.48
N ASN A 274 0.67 13.15 -9.33
CA ASN A 274 1.25 12.66 -8.08
C ASN A 274 0.62 11.33 -7.63
N LEU A 275 -0.70 11.19 -7.75
CA LEU A 275 -1.41 9.93 -7.48
C LEU A 275 -0.85 8.81 -8.35
N ARG A 276 -0.71 9.04 -9.66
CA ARG A 276 -0.14 8.07 -10.60
C ARG A 276 1.27 7.64 -10.20
N LEU A 277 2.12 8.59 -9.84
CA LEU A 277 3.48 8.30 -9.38
C LEU A 277 3.50 7.44 -8.11
N LEU A 278 2.61 7.71 -7.16
CA LEU A 278 2.49 6.91 -5.93
C LEU A 278 2.02 5.48 -6.22
N VAL A 279 0.99 5.32 -7.08
CA VAL A 279 0.47 4.01 -7.48
C VAL A 279 1.53 3.20 -8.21
N HIS A 280 2.26 3.79 -9.16
CA HIS A 280 3.36 3.12 -9.85
C HIS A 280 4.54 2.78 -8.92
N ARG A 281 4.84 3.63 -7.95
CA ARG A 281 5.86 3.31 -6.92
C ARG A 281 5.43 2.12 -6.08
N ARG A 282 4.16 2.07 -5.66
CA ARG A 282 3.58 0.94 -4.92
C ARG A 282 3.64 -0.35 -5.74
N GLN A 283 3.27 -0.29 -7.02
CA GLN A 283 3.36 -1.41 -7.96
C GLN A 283 4.79 -1.99 -8.04
N LYS A 284 5.81 -1.13 -8.17
CA LYS A 284 7.22 -1.58 -8.20
C LYS A 284 7.61 -2.32 -6.93
N LEU A 285 7.20 -1.80 -5.76
CA LEU A 285 7.48 -2.44 -4.48
C LEU A 285 6.75 -3.78 -4.32
N LEU A 286 5.49 -3.87 -4.74
CA LEU A 286 4.72 -5.12 -4.71
C LEU A 286 5.37 -6.19 -5.59
N ASN A 287 5.80 -5.82 -6.79
CA ASN A 287 6.50 -6.75 -7.70
C ASN A 287 7.83 -7.23 -7.11
N TYR A 288 8.59 -6.33 -6.47
CA TYR A 288 9.81 -6.70 -5.75
C TYR A 288 9.53 -7.65 -4.59
N LEU A 289 8.58 -7.28 -3.72
CA LEU A 289 8.24 -8.04 -2.51
C LEU A 289 7.75 -9.44 -2.87
N ARG A 290 6.87 -9.58 -3.88
CA ARG A 290 6.39 -10.87 -4.37
C ARG A 290 7.53 -11.78 -4.81
N LYS A 291 8.50 -11.25 -5.56
CA LYS A 291 9.67 -12.01 -6.03
C LYS A 291 10.55 -12.44 -4.85
N LYS A 292 10.69 -11.59 -3.83
CA LYS A 292 11.57 -11.84 -2.68
C LYS A 292 10.96 -12.83 -1.68
N GLU A 293 9.69 -12.64 -1.33
CA GLU A 293 8.98 -13.45 -0.34
C GLU A 293 8.47 -14.78 -0.90
N ARG A 294 8.22 -14.86 -2.22
CA ARG A 294 7.70 -16.06 -2.91
C ARG A 294 6.42 -16.64 -2.30
N GLY A 295 5.52 -15.78 -1.83
CA GLY A 295 4.26 -16.20 -1.20
C GLY A 295 4.41 -16.67 0.25
N SER A 296 5.35 -16.09 1.00
CA SER A 296 5.37 -16.29 2.45
C SER A 296 4.12 -15.68 3.11
N ASP A 297 3.81 -16.13 4.33
CA ASP A 297 2.73 -15.57 5.17
C ASP A 297 2.79 -14.04 5.29
N ARG A 298 3.99 -13.43 5.18
CA ARG A 298 4.15 -11.98 5.22
C ARG A 298 3.51 -11.29 4.03
N TRP A 299 3.73 -11.85 2.84
CA TRP A 299 3.11 -11.36 1.62
C TRP A 299 1.59 -11.51 1.70
N GLU A 300 1.11 -12.67 2.12
CA GLU A 300 -0.33 -12.95 2.24
C GLU A 300 -1.00 -12.03 3.26
N ASN A 301 -0.39 -11.86 4.44
CA ASN A 301 -0.89 -10.97 5.48
C ASN A 301 -0.98 -9.52 5.00
N LEU A 302 0.04 -9.03 4.29
CA LEU A 302 0.03 -7.69 3.71
C LEU A 302 -1.13 -7.52 2.72
N ILE A 303 -1.23 -8.45 1.76
CA ILE A 303 -2.23 -8.41 0.69
C ILE A 303 -3.63 -8.48 1.26
N ALA A 304 -3.88 -9.39 2.20
CA ALA A 304 -5.17 -9.55 2.86
C ALA A 304 -5.54 -8.34 3.71
N THR A 305 -4.60 -7.79 4.48
CA THR A 305 -4.88 -6.65 5.38
C THR A 305 -5.11 -5.36 4.60
N LEU A 306 -4.32 -5.09 3.56
CA LEU A 306 -4.44 -3.88 2.73
C LEU A 306 -5.43 -4.03 1.56
N GLY A 307 -6.02 -5.22 1.35
CA GLY A 307 -6.97 -5.45 0.26
C GLY A 307 -6.40 -5.25 -1.14
N LEU A 308 -5.11 -5.53 -1.32
CA LEU A 308 -4.44 -5.31 -2.60
C LEU A 308 -4.73 -6.49 -3.54
N THR A 309 -5.31 -6.23 -4.70
CA THR A 309 -5.64 -7.27 -5.69
C THR A 309 -4.62 -7.32 -6.82
N GLU A 310 -4.66 -8.37 -7.66
CA GLU A 310 -3.75 -8.49 -8.80
C GLU A 310 -3.75 -7.24 -9.69
N GLY A 311 -4.88 -6.54 -9.85
CA GLY A 311 -4.98 -5.31 -10.63
C GLY A 311 -4.11 -4.16 -10.12
N THR A 312 -3.73 -4.18 -8.84
CA THR A 312 -2.91 -3.11 -8.23
C THR A 312 -1.41 -3.23 -8.53
N TRP A 313 -0.94 -4.38 -9.05
CA TRP A 313 0.48 -4.56 -9.40
C TRP A 313 0.76 -5.30 -10.71
N LYS A 314 -0.16 -6.12 -11.20
CA LYS A 314 0.01 -6.96 -12.39
C LYS A 314 -0.42 -6.18 -13.64
N GLY A 315 0.44 -6.19 -14.66
CA GLY A 315 0.19 -5.48 -15.92
C GLY A 315 0.52 -3.99 -15.84
N GLU A 316 -0.01 -3.20 -16.77
CA GLU A 316 0.17 -1.75 -16.84
C GLU A 316 -1.01 -1.04 -16.17
N ILE A 317 -0.71 -0.11 -15.26
CA ILE A 317 -1.73 0.70 -14.59
C ILE A 317 -1.89 2.02 -15.34
N SER A 318 -3.03 2.18 -16.00
CA SER A 318 -3.46 3.41 -16.67
C SER A 318 -4.54 4.11 -15.84
N LEU A 319 -4.35 5.40 -15.54
CA LEU A 319 -5.23 6.27 -14.73
C LEU A 319 -5.65 7.52 -15.48
#